data_AF-A0A538HN72-F1
#
_entry.id   AF-A0A538HN72-F1
#
_cell.length_a   1.000
_cell.length_b   1.000
_cell.length_c   1.000
_cell.angle_alpha   90.00
_cell.angle_beta   90.00
_cell.angle_gamma   90.00
#
_symmetry.space_group_name_H-M   'P 1'
#
loop_
_entity.id
_entity.type
_entity.pdbx_description
1 polymer ?
#
loop_
_entity_poly.entity_id
_entity_poly.type
_entity_poly.pdbx_seq_one_letter_code
_entity_poly.pdbx_strand_id
1 'polypeptide(L)'
;MFGVAAVISMTSIGEGARREAAEQIKLLGTNNIRVKRLELTGEMREEAERRVSRGLTYDDVLVIHNRLPGLVGVAPLKFLDQEVRLGARQSVAQVVGTSPEHQDVTNFHVGHGRFLTPFDVRDSKRVCVLGSELKQELFGYVDPLGTTLTIGQGWCRVVGVMEPKRIREGRATVIKVRNINRDLYIPITTALRRFPRTGEPEGIDEIAIRIADPSQLSATARAIRRILGPQHRDVEDYEVMVPEELLALDRGAVAARRGHRHHEHHAGERLRADARDRHPACDRGREARRPHPVPDRDRAHLPGRRDDWHRARLRDGGGHHALRRLGDRLLARQRRPRARDSRLGRAPLRPLPRPPRGRA
;
A
#
# COMPACT_ATOMS: atom_id res chain seq x y z
N MET A 1 41.65 -14.80 25.73
CA MET A 1 40.30 -15.21 25.25
C MET A 1 39.34 -14.04 25.00
N PHE A 2 39.51 -12.86 25.61
CA PHE A 2 38.60 -11.72 25.41
C PHE A 2 38.52 -11.18 23.96
N GLY A 3 39.62 -11.22 23.19
CA GLY A 3 39.62 -10.72 21.80
C GLY A 3 38.75 -11.53 20.84
N VAL A 4 38.81 -12.87 20.94
CA VAL A 4 37.97 -13.75 20.10
C VAL A 4 36.50 -13.64 20.50
N ALA A 5 36.21 -13.52 21.81
CA ALA A 5 34.84 -13.29 22.29
C ALA A 5 34.25 -11.95 21.82
N ALA A 6 35.04 -10.88 21.77
CA ALA A 6 34.61 -9.57 21.26
C ALA A 6 34.28 -9.61 19.76
N VAL A 7 35.11 -10.30 18.96
CA VAL A 7 34.87 -10.46 17.51
C VAL A 7 33.64 -11.32 17.25
N ILE A 8 33.48 -12.46 17.94
CA ILE A 8 32.27 -13.31 17.82
C ILE A 8 31.02 -12.52 18.22
N SER A 9 31.09 -11.71 19.29
CA SER A 9 29.97 -10.88 19.73
C SER A 9 29.60 -9.83 18.68
N MET A 10 30.57 -9.11 18.11
CA MET A 10 30.32 -8.09 17.09
C MET A 10 29.74 -8.71 15.80
N THR A 11 30.28 -9.84 15.35
CA THR A 11 29.77 -10.55 14.16
C THR A 11 28.35 -11.07 14.39
N SER A 12 28.07 -11.64 15.58
CA SER A 12 26.73 -12.14 15.92
C SER A 12 25.69 -11.01 15.97
N ILE A 13 26.05 -9.84 16.52
CA ILE A 13 25.18 -8.66 16.51
C ILE A 13 24.95 -8.17 15.07
N GLY A 14 26.00 -8.13 14.25
CA GLY A 14 25.91 -7.70 12.85
C GLY A 14 25.05 -8.63 11.99
N GLU A 15 25.23 -9.94 12.12
CA GLU A 15 24.42 -10.94 11.43
C GLU A 15 22.98 -10.96 11.93
N GLY A 16 22.76 -10.80 13.24
CA GLY A 16 21.44 -10.66 13.85
C GLY A 16 20.68 -9.46 13.29
N ALA A 17 21.31 -8.29 13.27
CA ALA A 17 20.74 -7.07 12.70
C ALA A 17 20.46 -7.21 11.19
N ARG A 18 21.37 -7.84 10.44
CA ARG A 18 21.19 -8.10 8.99
C ARG A 18 20.02 -9.03 8.73
N ARG A 19 19.89 -10.10 9.53
CA ARG A 19 18.78 -11.06 9.43
C ARG A 19 17.46 -10.40 9.80
N GLU A 20 17.44 -9.55 10.82
CA GLU A 20 16.25 -8.80 11.22
C GLU A 20 15.79 -7.84 10.11
N ALA A 21 16.71 -7.06 9.53
CA ALA A 21 16.40 -6.18 8.40
C ALA A 21 15.88 -6.98 7.19
N ALA A 22 16.49 -8.12 6.87
CA ALA A 22 16.03 -8.99 5.79
C ALA A 22 14.63 -9.57 6.04
N GLU A 23 14.31 -9.97 7.27
CA GLU A 23 12.96 -10.46 7.63
C GLU A 23 11.91 -9.34 7.59
N GLN A 24 12.25 -8.11 8.01
CA GLN A 24 11.37 -6.95 7.85
C GLN A 24 11.08 -6.65 6.36
N ILE A 25 12.07 -6.82 5.48
CA ILE A 25 11.91 -6.69 4.02
C ILE A 25 11.01 -7.81 3.46
N LYS A 26 11.19 -9.06 3.91
CA LYS A 26 10.32 -10.17 3.49
C LYS A 26 8.86 -9.93 3.89
N LEU A 27 8.60 -9.32 5.05
CA LEU A 27 7.23 -8.99 5.50
C LEU A 27 6.54 -7.98 4.58
N LEU A 28 7.29 -7.10 3.93
CA LEU A 28 6.78 -6.15 2.94
C LEU A 28 6.46 -6.81 1.60
N GLY A 29 6.93 -8.03 1.34
CA GLY A 29 6.78 -8.73 0.07
C GLY A 29 7.70 -8.13 -0.99
N THR A 30 8.89 -8.71 -1.13
CA THR A 30 10.02 -8.18 -1.93
C THR A 30 9.72 -7.93 -3.41
N ASN A 31 8.59 -8.43 -3.92
CA ASN A 31 8.23 -8.36 -5.34
C ASN A 31 6.95 -7.55 -5.57
N ASN A 32 6.72 -6.49 -4.78
CA ASN A 32 5.56 -5.63 -4.95
C ASN A 32 5.89 -4.23 -5.46
N ILE A 33 4.96 -3.68 -6.24
CA ILE A 33 4.90 -2.28 -6.64
C ILE A 33 3.64 -1.71 -6.00
N ARG A 34 3.77 -0.54 -5.38
CA ARG A 34 2.63 0.20 -4.82
C ARG A 34 2.42 1.46 -5.64
N VAL A 35 1.22 1.66 -6.14
CA VAL A 35 0.80 2.92 -6.76
C VAL A 35 -0.12 3.60 -5.78
N LYS A 36 0.33 4.68 -5.13
CA LYS A 36 -0.48 5.43 -4.18
C LYS A 36 -1.00 6.70 -4.82
N ARG A 37 -2.21 7.09 -4.46
CA ARG A 37 -2.73 8.42 -4.74
C ARG A 37 -1.96 9.47 -3.93
N LEU A 38 -1.72 10.63 -4.54
CA LEU A 38 -1.20 11.80 -3.86
C LEU A 38 -2.35 12.70 -3.38
N GLU A 39 -2.21 13.23 -2.16
CA GLU A 39 -3.08 14.31 -1.69
C GLU A 39 -2.58 15.61 -2.29
N LEU A 40 -3.28 16.10 -3.31
CA LEU A 40 -2.88 17.30 -4.03
C LEU A 40 -3.22 18.56 -3.24
N THR A 41 -2.25 19.48 -3.16
CA THR A 41 -2.41 20.80 -2.53
C THR A 41 -1.81 21.89 -3.42
N GLY A 42 -2.26 23.13 -3.26
CA GLY A 42 -1.74 24.28 -4.01
C GLY A 42 -1.86 24.11 -5.54
N GLU A 43 -0.78 24.46 -6.25
CA GLU A 43 -0.70 24.47 -7.71
C GLU A 43 -1.03 23.11 -8.36
N MET A 44 -0.62 22.00 -7.74
CA MET A 44 -0.87 20.65 -8.26
C MET A 44 -2.38 20.32 -8.24
N ARG A 45 -3.10 20.81 -7.23
CA ARG A 45 -4.56 20.64 -7.16
C ARG A 45 -5.25 21.45 -8.24
N GLU A 46 -4.85 22.70 -8.44
CA GLU A 46 -5.42 23.53 -9.49
C GLU A 46 -5.16 22.94 -10.87
N GLU A 47 -3.97 22.38 -11.10
CA GLU A 47 -3.65 21.69 -12.34
C GLU A 47 -4.53 20.46 -12.56
N ALA A 48 -4.73 19.64 -11.53
CA ALA A 48 -5.63 18.49 -11.60
C ALA A 48 -7.07 18.90 -11.90
N GLU A 49 -7.55 19.99 -11.31
CA GLU A 49 -8.88 20.55 -11.57
C GLU A 49 -9.00 21.12 -12.99
N ARG A 50 -8.01 21.91 -13.45
CA ARG A 50 -7.94 22.45 -14.83
C ARG A 50 -7.93 21.33 -15.87
N ARG A 51 -7.13 20.30 -15.62
CA ARG A 51 -7.04 19.15 -16.51
C ARG A 51 -8.16 18.15 -16.28
N VAL A 52 -9.06 18.33 -15.30
CA VAL A 52 -10.15 17.39 -14.98
C VAL A 52 -9.61 15.96 -14.79
N SER A 53 -8.53 15.81 -14.01
CA SER A 53 -8.08 14.49 -13.56
C SER A 53 -9.11 13.87 -12.63
N ARG A 54 -9.25 12.55 -12.68
CA ARG A 54 -10.16 11.77 -11.82
C ARG A 54 -9.44 11.16 -10.60
N GLY A 55 -8.14 11.45 -10.45
CA GLY A 55 -7.29 10.78 -9.48
C GLY A 55 -7.13 9.29 -9.79
N LEU A 56 -6.59 8.55 -8.82
CA LEU A 56 -6.44 7.10 -8.91
C LEU A 56 -7.81 6.42 -8.77
N THR A 57 -8.19 5.65 -9.79
CA THR A 57 -9.51 5.01 -9.92
C THR A 57 -9.42 3.49 -10.03
N TYR A 58 -10.57 2.83 -9.86
CA TYR A 58 -10.68 1.39 -10.09
C TYR A 58 -10.46 0.98 -11.56
N ASP A 59 -10.69 1.88 -12.53
CA ASP A 59 -10.43 1.58 -13.95
C ASP A 59 -8.93 1.40 -14.24
N ASP A 60 -8.07 2.13 -13.53
CA ASP A 60 -6.61 2.04 -13.67
C ASP A 60 -6.11 0.63 -13.31
N VAL A 61 -6.72 0.02 -12.31
CA VAL A 61 -6.47 -1.36 -11.88
C VAL A 61 -6.74 -2.33 -13.03
N LEU A 62 -7.85 -2.15 -13.74
CA LEU A 62 -8.24 -3.00 -14.86
C LEU A 62 -7.31 -2.80 -16.05
N VAL A 63 -6.86 -1.57 -16.30
CA VAL A 63 -5.94 -1.26 -17.39
C VAL A 63 -4.58 -1.91 -17.13
N ILE A 64 -4.05 -1.77 -15.91
CA ILE A 64 -2.82 -2.42 -15.47
C ILE A 64 -2.92 -3.94 -15.63
N HIS A 65 -3.98 -4.54 -15.07
CA HIS A 65 -4.21 -5.98 -15.14
C HIS A 65 -4.31 -6.49 -16.59
N ASN A 66 -4.89 -5.72 -17.50
CA ASN A 66 -5.11 -6.16 -18.88
C ASN A 66 -3.93 -5.90 -19.82
N ARG A 67 -3.10 -4.89 -19.55
CA ARG A 67 -1.99 -4.48 -20.43
C ARG A 67 -0.64 -5.05 -20.02
N LEU A 68 -0.45 -5.39 -18.75
CA LEU A 68 0.84 -5.88 -18.25
C LEU A 68 0.81 -7.41 -18.06
N PRO A 69 1.64 -8.16 -18.82
CA PRO A 69 1.83 -9.59 -18.59
C PRO A 69 2.73 -9.84 -17.37
N GLY A 70 2.75 -11.06 -16.85
CA GLY A 70 3.68 -11.48 -15.78
C GLY A 70 3.30 -11.05 -14.36
N LEU A 71 2.15 -10.39 -14.19
CA LEU A 71 1.62 -10.05 -12.87
C LEU A 71 1.09 -11.31 -12.17
N VAL A 72 1.45 -11.49 -10.90
CA VAL A 72 0.89 -12.53 -10.03
C VAL A 72 -0.50 -12.12 -9.55
N GLY A 73 -0.66 -10.84 -9.20
CA GLY A 73 -1.92 -10.28 -8.76
C GLY A 73 -1.89 -8.75 -8.74
N VAL A 74 -3.07 -8.15 -8.85
CA VAL A 74 -3.30 -6.70 -8.75
C VAL A 74 -4.48 -6.50 -7.81
N ALA A 75 -4.25 -5.81 -6.69
CA ALA A 75 -5.25 -5.58 -5.67
C ALA A 75 -5.51 -4.06 -5.53
N PRO A 76 -6.75 -3.60 -5.77
CA PRO A 76 -7.15 -2.24 -5.41
C PRO A 76 -7.28 -2.13 -3.89
N LEU A 77 -7.00 -0.94 -3.37
CA LEU A 77 -7.09 -0.64 -1.96
C LEU A 77 -7.79 0.70 -1.78
N LYS A 78 -8.86 0.68 -0.99
CA LYS A 78 -9.51 1.87 -0.45
C LYS A 78 -9.45 1.78 1.07
N PHE A 79 -8.92 2.80 1.73
CA PHE A 79 -8.75 2.83 3.18
C PHE A 79 -9.77 3.76 3.81
N LEU A 80 -10.45 3.28 4.83
CA LEU A 80 -11.51 4.01 5.52
C LEU A 80 -11.39 3.74 7.01
N ASP A 81 -11.24 4.78 7.83
CA ASP A 81 -11.32 4.62 9.28
C ASP A 81 -12.80 4.64 9.67
N GLN A 82 -13.28 3.54 10.27
CA GLN A 82 -14.68 3.37 10.63
C GLN A 82 -14.82 2.71 12.01
N GLU A 83 -15.87 3.10 12.72
CA GLU A 83 -16.32 2.38 13.91
C GLU A 83 -17.01 1.08 13.50
N VAL A 84 -16.62 -0.02 14.14
CA VAL A 84 -17.21 -1.34 13.97
C VAL A 84 -17.90 -1.73 15.27
N ARG A 85 -19.18 -2.08 15.18
CA ARG A 85 -20.05 -2.38 16.32
C ARG A 85 -20.64 -3.77 16.25
N LEU A 86 -20.69 -4.42 17.41
CA LEU A 86 -21.37 -5.68 17.68
C LEU A 86 -22.15 -5.56 19.00
N GLY A 87 -23.46 -5.34 18.91
CA GLY A 87 -24.29 -5.09 20.09
C GLY A 87 -23.77 -3.88 20.90
N ALA A 88 -23.36 -4.12 22.15
CA ALA A 88 -22.78 -3.10 23.03
C ALA A 88 -21.26 -2.89 22.86
N ARG A 89 -20.57 -3.76 22.10
CA ARG A 89 -19.12 -3.64 21.85
C ARG A 89 -18.87 -2.79 20.61
N GLN A 90 -17.87 -1.91 20.69
CA GLN A 90 -17.43 -1.06 19.59
C GLN A 90 -15.91 -0.98 19.55
N SER A 91 -15.34 -0.92 18.36
CA SER A 91 -13.91 -0.69 18.13
C SER A 91 -13.71 0.14 16.87
N VAL A 92 -12.65 0.94 16.82
CA VAL A 92 -12.25 1.63 15.61
C VAL A 92 -11.32 0.73 14.82
N ALA A 93 -11.67 0.47 13.57
CA ALA A 93 -10.92 -0.37 12.66
C ALA A 93 -10.65 0.36 11.35
N GLN A 94 -9.55 -0.02 10.71
CA GLN A 94 -9.30 0.39 9.34
C GLN A 94 -10.01 -0.57 8.39
N VAL A 95 -11.04 -0.07 7.74
CA VAL A 95 -11.78 -0.81 6.70
C VAL A 95 -11.01 -0.70 5.39
N VAL A 96 -10.70 -1.85 4.81
CA VAL A 96 -9.95 -1.98 3.57
C VAL A 96 -10.89 -2.55 2.51
N GLY A 97 -11.28 -1.70 1.55
CA GLY A 97 -11.97 -2.13 0.34
C GLY A 97 -10.98 -2.76 -0.62
N THR A 98 -11.12 -4.06 -0.93
CA THR A 98 -10.16 -4.75 -1.80
C THR A 98 -10.78 -5.90 -2.61
N SER A 99 -9.96 -6.59 -3.40
CA SER A 99 -10.34 -7.74 -4.22
C SER A 99 -9.70 -9.05 -3.70
N PRO A 100 -10.13 -10.24 -4.18
CA PRO A 100 -9.59 -11.52 -3.75
C PRO A 100 -8.07 -11.64 -3.88
N GLU A 101 -7.50 -11.01 -4.92
CA GLU A 101 -6.07 -11.00 -5.24
C GLU A 101 -5.21 -10.37 -4.13
N HIS A 102 -5.82 -9.66 -3.17
CA HIS A 102 -5.14 -9.09 -2.03
C HIS A 102 -4.32 -10.11 -1.23
N GLN A 103 -4.84 -11.33 -1.06
CA GLN A 103 -4.12 -12.38 -0.30
C GLN A 103 -2.81 -12.76 -0.98
N ASP A 104 -2.84 -12.94 -2.31
CA ASP A 104 -1.67 -13.28 -3.11
C ASP A 104 -0.66 -12.12 -3.13
N VAL A 105 -1.16 -10.89 -3.26
CA VAL A 105 -0.32 -9.68 -3.32
C VAL A 105 0.38 -9.41 -1.99
N THR A 106 -0.31 -9.59 -0.87
CA THR A 106 0.22 -9.31 0.49
C THR A 106 0.80 -10.53 1.20
N ASN A 107 0.67 -11.71 0.61
CA ASN A 107 0.97 -12.99 1.25
C ASN A 107 0.32 -13.10 2.63
N PHE A 108 -0.96 -12.72 2.73
CA PHE A 108 -1.71 -12.71 3.97
C PHE A 108 -3.00 -13.49 3.81
N HIS A 109 -3.10 -14.61 4.53
CA HIS A 109 -4.12 -15.62 4.29
C HIS A 109 -5.17 -15.65 5.42
N VAL A 110 -6.32 -16.23 5.09
CA VAL A 110 -7.41 -16.45 6.03
C VAL A 110 -7.09 -17.67 6.88
N GLY A 111 -7.18 -17.53 8.20
CA GLY A 111 -6.99 -18.64 9.13
C GLY A 111 -8.28 -19.43 9.35
N HIS A 112 -9.43 -18.75 9.34
CA HIS A 112 -10.74 -19.36 9.54
C HIS A 112 -11.80 -18.81 8.58
N GLY A 113 -12.62 -19.70 8.01
CA GLY A 113 -13.66 -19.33 7.04
C GLY A 113 -13.09 -19.15 5.64
N ARG A 114 -13.48 -18.08 4.94
CA ARG A 114 -13.01 -17.75 3.59
C ARG A 114 -12.70 -16.27 3.43
N PHE A 115 -11.84 -15.93 2.48
CA PHE A 115 -11.64 -14.54 2.08
C PHE A 115 -12.75 -14.06 1.13
N LEU A 116 -12.60 -12.85 0.60
CA LEU A 116 -13.42 -12.29 -0.45
C LEU A 116 -13.31 -13.14 -1.73
N THR A 117 -14.43 -13.35 -2.41
CA THR A 117 -14.49 -14.07 -3.69
C THR A 117 -14.80 -13.12 -4.84
N PRO A 118 -14.50 -13.49 -6.10
CA PRO A 118 -14.88 -12.70 -7.27
C PRO A 118 -16.38 -12.41 -7.33
N PHE A 119 -17.21 -13.34 -6.83
CA PHE A 119 -18.66 -13.19 -6.72
C PHE A 119 -19.06 -12.10 -5.70
N ASP A 120 -18.34 -12.00 -4.57
CA ASP A 120 -18.61 -10.95 -3.58
C ASP A 120 -18.30 -9.56 -4.16
N VAL A 121 -17.24 -9.44 -4.95
CA VAL A 121 -16.88 -8.19 -5.66
C VAL A 121 -17.89 -7.87 -6.74
N ARG A 122 -18.20 -8.79 -7.65
CA ARG A 122 -19.15 -8.53 -8.74
C ARG A 122 -20.53 -8.12 -8.23
N ASP A 123 -21.05 -8.83 -7.23
CA ASP A 123 -22.41 -8.60 -6.73
C ASP A 123 -22.46 -7.55 -5.60
N SER A 124 -21.32 -6.91 -5.28
CA SER A 124 -21.19 -5.95 -4.17
C SER A 124 -21.78 -6.49 -2.86
N LYS A 125 -21.43 -7.74 -2.52
CA LYS A 125 -22.00 -8.39 -1.33
C LYS A 125 -21.55 -7.67 -0.05
N ARG A 126 -22.47 -7.59 0.91
CA ARG A 126 -22.24 -7.03 2.24
C ARG A 126 -21.59 -8.08 3.14
N VAL A 127 -20.37 -8.47 2.80
CA VAL A 127 -19.56 -9.43 3.55
C VAL A 127 -18.27 -8.78 4.01
N CYS A 128 -17.72 -9.25 5.13
CA CYS A 128 -16.44 -8.79 5.65
C CYS A 128 -15.57 -9.94 6.15
N VAL A 129 -14.27 -9.69 6.16
CA VAL A 129 -13.24 -10.56 6.76
C VAL A 129 -12.52 -9.76 7.84
N LEU A 130 -12.38 -10.34 9.02
CA LEU A 130 -11.80 -9.64 10.18
C LEU A 130 -10.31 -9.94 10.32
N GLY A 131 -9.53 -8.93 10.70
CA GLY A 131 -8.20 -9.14 11.27
C GLY A 131 -8.29 -9.86 12.63
N SER A 132 -7.21 -10.55 13.02
CA SER A 132 -7.19 -11.39 14.21
C SER A 132 -7.43 -10.61 15.51
N GLU A 133 -6.88 -9.40 15.61
CA GLU A 133 -7.01 -8.55 16.81
C GLU A 133 -8.40 -7.94 16.88
N LEU A 134 -8.93 -7.45 15.76
CA LEU A 134 -10.31 -6.94 15.69
C LEU A 134 -11.33 -8.02 16.03
N LYS A 135 -11.10 -9.27 15.59
CA LYS A 135 -11.92 -10.42 16.00
C LYS A 135 -11.89 -10.60 17.51
N GLN A 136 -10.71 -10.54 18.12
CA GLN A 136 -10.54 -10.75 19.56
C GLN A 136 -11.23 -9.66 20.38
N GLU A 137 -11.13 -8.40 19.98
CA GLU A 137 -11.79 -7.27 20.67
C GLU A 137 -13.33 -7.38 20.61
N LEU A 138 -13.89 -7.69 19.44
CA LEU A 138 -15.33 -7.71 19.25
C LEU A 138 -15.98 -9.01 19.74
N PHE A 139 -15.37 -10.16 19.50
CA PHE A 139 -15.97 -11.47 19.74
C PHE A 139 -15.33 -12.23 20.92
N GLY A 140 -14.14 -11.87 21.37
CA GLY A 140 -13.38 -12.66 22.33
C GLY A 140 -13.12 -14.07 21.79
N TYR A 141 -13.53 -15.08 22.55
CA TYR A 141 -13.39 -16.49 22.18
C TYR A 141 -14.52 -17.04 21.30
N VAL A 142 -15.58 -16.27 21.06
CA VAL A 142 -16.73 -16.71 20.25
C VAL A 142 -16.36 -16.77 18.77
N ASP A 143 -16.96 -17.70 18.03
CA ASP A 143 -16.84 -17.81 16.57
C ASP A 143 -17.58 -16.63 15.89
N PRO A 144 -16.88 -15.78 15.11
CA PRO A 144 -17.52 -14.65 14.45
C PRO A 144 -18.23 -15.03 13.15
N LEU A 145 -17.98 -16.21 12.58
CA LEU A 145 -18.47 -16.56 11.24
C LEU A 145 -20.00 -16.54 11.16
N GLY A 146 -20.52 -15.94 10.10
CA GLY A 146 -21.97 -15.80 9.89
C GLY A 146 -22.63 -14.68 10.69
N THR A 147 -21.95 -14.12 11.69
CA THR A 147 -22.47 -13.00 12.47
C THR A 147 -22.47 -11.71 11.65
N THR A 148 -23.44 -10.83 11.91
CA THR A 148 -23.53 -9.52 11.25
C THR A 148 -22.98 -8.44 12.17
N LEU A 149 -22.12 -7.58 11.61
CA LEU A 149 -21.51 -6.43 12.26
C LEU A 149 -22.00 -5.15 11.60
N THR A 150 -22.05 -4.07 12.37
CA THR A 150 -22.28 -2.73 11.84
C THR A 150 -20.93 -2.05 11.65
N ILE A 151 -20.66 -1.54 10.46
CA ILE A 151 -19.45 -0.80 10.11
C ILE A 151 -19.92 0.60 9.71
N GLY A 152 -19.64 1.65 10.47
CA GLY A 152 -20.28 2.96 10.25
C GLY A 152 -21.81 2.84 10.22
N GLN A 153 -22.47 3.33 9.17
CA GLN A 153 -23.94 3.38 9.08
C GLN A 153 -24.64 2.12 8.52
N GLY A 154 -24.09 0.92 8.66
CA GLY A 154 -24.60 -0.21 7.88
C GLY A 154 -23.86 -1.50 8.08
N TRP A 155 -24.50 -2.59 7.68
CA TRP A 155 -24.17 -3.93 8.14
C TRP A 155 -23.38 -4.74 7.12
N CYS A 156 -22.53 -5.63 7.61
CA CYS A 156 -21.81 -6.65 6.86
C CYS A 156 -21.78 -7.97 7.63
N ARG A 157 -21.89 -9.09 6.90
CA ARG A 157 -21.79 -10.44 7.46
C ARG A 157 -20.34 -10.93 7.45
N VAL A 158 -19.86 -11.43 8.57
CA VAL A 158 -18.52 -12.02 8.68
C VAL A 158 -18.46 -13.34 7.92
N VAL A 159 -17.49 -13.48 7.02
CA VAL A 159 -17.26 -14.71 6.24
C VAL A 159 -15.89 -15.33 6.47
N GLY A 160 -14.99 -14.62 7.15
CA GLY A 160 -13.66 -15.12 7.47
C GLY A 160 -12.92 -14.29 8.52
N VAL A 161 -11.83 -14.85 9.01
CA VAL A 161 -10.87 -14.20 9.92
C VAL A 161 -9.46 -14.46 9.39
N MET A 162 -8.67 -13.39 9.25
CA MET A 162 -7.27 -13.47 8.84
C MET A 162 -6.43 -14.16 9.91
N GLU A 163 -5.36 -14.82 9.48
CA GLU A 163 -4.35 -15.33 10.41
C GLU A 163 -3.74 -14.17 11.23
N PRO A 164 -3.26 -14.41 12.46
CA PRO A 164 -2.50 -13.40 13.18
C PRO A 164 -1.13 -13.23 12.53
N LYS A 165 -0.81 -12.01 12.08
CA LYS A 165 0.53 -11.69 11.58
C LYS A 165 1.32 -11.01 12.69
N ARG A 166 2.43 -11.61 13.14
CA ARG A 166 3.31 -10.99 14.14
C ARG A 166 3.97 -9.76 13.52
N ILE A 167 3.50 -8.59 13.92
CA ILE A 167 4.12 -7.31 13.57
C ILE A 167 5.07 -6.98 14.72
N ARG A 168 6.38 -7.06 14.48
CA ARG A 168 7.36 -6.57 15.45
C ARG A 168 7.34 -5.05 15.37
N GLU A 169 6.82 -4.39 16.40
CA GLU A 169 7.00 -2.95 16.61
C GLU A 169 8.48 -2.69 16.93
N GLY A 170 9.29 -2.58 15.88
CA GLY A 170 10.68 -2.15 16.01
C GLY A 170 10.71 -0.65 16.33
N ARG A 171 11.39 -0.26 17.42
CA ARG A 171 11.57 1.14 17.84
C ARG A 171 12.33 2.03 16.84
N ALA A 172 12.81 1.47 15.73
CA ALA A 172 13.60 2.15 14.72
C ALA A 172 13.29 1.64 13.32
N THR A 173 12.13 1.96 12.77
CA THR A 173 11.91 1.91 11.32
C THR A 173 11.27 3.22 10.87
N VAL A 174 11.92 3.89 9.92
CA VAL A 174 11.42 5.07 9.19
C VAL A 174 10.05 4.77 8.52
N ILE A 175 9.71 3.49 8.39
CA ILE A 175 8.44 2.98 7.89
C ILE A 175 7.51 2.71 9.08
N LYS A 176 6.44 3.51 9.22
CA LYS A 176 5.35 3.23 10.17
C LYS A 176 4.68 1.91 9.76
N VAL A 177 5.05 0.81 10.43
CA VAL A 177 4.47 -0.50 10.13
C VAL A 177 3.02 -0.50 10.62
N ARG A 178 2.08 -0.51 9.67
CA ARG A 178 0.64 -0.50 9.93
C ARG A 178 0.22 -1.81 10.59
N ASN A 179 -0.59 -1.75 11.66
CA ASN A 179 -1.12 -2.94 12.31
C ASN A 179 -2.27 -3.57 11.50
N ILE A 180 -1.92 -4.46 10.58
CA ILE A 180 -2.88 -5.17 9.71
C ILE A 180 -3.78 -6.17 10.46
N ASN A 181 -3.47 -6.51 11.72
CA ASN A 181 -4.34 -7.39 12.52
C ASN A 181 -5.62 -6.70 13.00
N ARG A 182 -5.65 -5.35 12.93
CA ARG A 182 -6.83 -4.52 13.23
C ARG A 182 -7.65 -4.16 11.99
N ASP A 183 -7.26 -4.64 10.81
CA ASP A 183 -7.97 -4.37 9.56
C ASP A 183 -9.30 -5.12 9.49
N LEU A 184 -10.23 -4.56 8.72
CA LEU A 184 -11.45 -5.22 8.28
C LEU A 184 -11.53 -5.14 6.76
N TYR A 185 -11.62 -6.29 6.07
CA TYR A 185 -11.66 -6.32 4.60
C TYR A 185 -13.09 -6.44 4.08
N ILE A 186 -13.46 -5.62 3.10
CA ILE A 186 -14.73 -5.70 2.36
C ILE A 186 -14.48 -5.70 0.84
N PRO A 187 -15.42 -6.17 0.01
CA PRO A 187 -15.28 -6.06 -1.44
C PRO A 187 -15.10 -4.60 -1.87
N ILE A 188 -14.17 -4.35 -2.80
CA ILE A 188 -13.86 -3.01 -3.31
C ILE A 188 -15.11 -2.30 -3.85
N THR A 189 -15.97 -3.01 -4.56
CA THR A 189 -17.24 -2.48 -5.08
C THR A 189 -18.21 -2.09 -3.96
N THR A 190 -18.25 -2.87 -2.87
CA THR A 190 -19.01 -2.52 -1.66
C THR A 190 -18.45 -1.26 -1.00
N ALA A 191 -17.13 -1.12 -0.92
CA ALA A 191 -16.47 0.07 -0.38
C ALA A 191 -16.76 1.32 -1.22
N LEU A 192 -16.60 1.24 -2.54
CA LEU A 192 -16.85 2.35 -3.47
C LEU A 192 -18.31 2.82 -3.46
N ARG A 193 -19.26 1.88 -3.44
CA ARG A 193 -20.69 2.22 -3.40
C ARG A 193 -21.12 2.86 -2.08
N ARG A 194 -20.52 2.41 -0.98
CA ARG A 194 -20.96 2.79 0.36
C ARG A 194 -20.23 4.01 0.90
N PHE A 195 -18.98 4.18 0.49
CA PHE A 195 -18.10 5.28 0.89
C PHE A 195 -17.51 5.92 -0.37
N PRO A 196 -18.37 6.52 -1.23
CA PRO A 196 -17.88 7.22 -2.42
C PRO A 196 -17.03 8.41 -1.99
N ARG A 197 -15.95 8.69 -2.72
CA ARG A 197 -15.22 9.93 -2.54
C ARG A 197 -16.01 11.05 -3.23
N THR A 198 -16.10 12.22 -2.59
CA THR A 198 -16.77 13.38 -3.18
C THR A 198 -16.14 13.71 -4.52
N GLY A 199 -16.94 13.79 -5.58
CA GLY A 199 -16.46 14.03 -6.96
C GLY A 199 -15.89 12.81 -7.69
N GLU A 200 -15.48 11.77 -6.96
CA GLU A 200 -14.80 10.57 -7.50
C GLU A 200 -15.39 9.27 -6.92
N PRO A 201 -16.58 8.84 -7.35
CA PRO A 201 -17.26 7.67 -6.78
C PRO A 201 -16.45 6.37 -6.88
N GLU A 202 -15.61 6.25 -7.91
CA GLU A 202 -14.75 5.09 -8.18
C GLU A 202 -13.30 5.28 -7.69
N GLY A 203 -13.05 6.34 -6.92
CA GLY A 203 -11.73 6.69 -6.40
C GLY A 203 -11.22 5.69 -5.37
N ILE A 204 -9.99 5.23 -5.59
CA ILE A 204 -9.23 4.35 -4.70
C ILE A 204 -8.01 5.08 -4.15
N ASP A 205 -7.36 4.52 -3.13
CA ASP A 205 -6.23 5.15 -2.45
C ASP A 205 -4.90 4.53 -2.86
N GLU A 206 -4.89 3.24 -3.17
CA GLU A 206 -3.68 2.53 -3.55
C GLU A 206 -3.98 1.34 -4.47
N ILE A 207 -3.03 1.01 -5.35
CA ILE A 207 -2.99 -0.25 -6.12
C ILE A 207 -1.74 -1.01 -5.66
N ALA A 208 -1.93 -2.21 -5.16
CA ALA A 208 -0.85 -3.11 -4.81
C ALA A 208 -0.69 -4.16 -5.91
N ILE A 209 0.51 -4.26 -6.48
CA ILE A 209 0.81 -5.14 -7.61
C ILE A 209 1.91 -6.09 -7.18
N ARG A 210 1.74 -7.40 -7.43
CA ARG A 210 2.79 -8.40 -7.22
C ARG A 210 3.27 -8.97 -8.54
N ILE A 211 4.59 -9.07 -8.69
CA ILE A 211 5.24 -9.59 -9.88
C ILE A 211 5.92 -10.93 -9.55
N ALA A 212 5.96 -11.84 -10.52
CA ALA A 212 6.58 -13.15 -10.33
C ALA A 212 8.11 -13.03 -10.23
N ASP A 213 8.70 -12.26 -11.16
CA ASP A 213 10.14 -12.05 -11.28
C ASP A 213 10.54 -10.68 -10.71
N PRO A 214 11.32 -10.62 -9.61
CA PRO A 214 11.82 -9.37 -9.06
C PRO A 214 12.66 -8.55 -10.05
N SER A 215 13.38 -9.20 -10.99
CA SER A 215 14.24 -8.48 -11.96
C SER A 215 13.45 -7.56 -12.89
N GLN A 216 12.14 -7.81 -13.03
CA GLN A 216 11.24 -7.01 -13.85
C GLN A 216 10.56 -5.87 -13.09
N LEU A 217 10.83 -5.66 -11.79
CA LEU A 217 10.20 -4.62 -10.97
C LEU A 217 10.35 -3.23 -11.59
N SER A 218 11.57 -2.76 -11.83
CA SER A 218 11.83 -1.42 -12.38
C SER A 218 11.32 -1.26 -13.82
N ALA A 219 11.35 -2.32 -14.63
CA ALA A 219 10.78 -2.30 -15.98
C ALA A 219 9.25 -2.17 -15.94
N THR A 220 8.60 -2.90 -15.03
CA THR A 220 7.15 -2.87 -14.84
C THR A 220 6.70 -1.55 -14.24
N ALA A 221 7.44 -0.99 -13.28
CA ALA A 221 7.17 0.34 -12.72
C ALA A 221 7.17 1.43 -13.79
N ARG A 222 8.18 1.43 -14.69
CA ARG A 222 8.21 2.34 -15.85
C ARG A 222 7.05 2.12 -16.80
N ALA A 223 6.66 0.86 -17.03
CA ALA A 223 5.50 0.54 -17.87
C ALA A 223 4.19 1.05 -17.25
N ILE A 224 4.01 0.93 -15.92
CA ILE A 224 2.85 1.47 -15.20
C ILE A 224 2.77 2.99 -15.37
N ARG A 225 3.87 3.73 -15.13
CA ARG A 225 3.90 5.20 -15.31
C ARG A 225 3.46 5.63 -16.71
N ARG A 226 3.95 4.92 -17.74
CA ARG A 226 3.59 5.19 -19.15
C ARG A 226 2.14 4.84 -19.50
N ILE A 227 1.55 3.85 -18.83
CA ILE A 227 0.15 3.48 -19.03
C ILE A 227 -0.78 4.47 -18.33
N LEU A 228 -0.44 4.89 -17.11
CA LEU A 228 -1.27 5.77 -16.29
C LEU A 228 -1.17 7.23 -16.70
N GLY A 229 -0.01 7.73 -17.13
CA GLY A 229 0.18 9.15 -17.54
C GLY A 229 -0.96 9.69 -18.42
N PRO A 230 -1.25 9.05 -19.58
CA PRO A 230 -2.35 9.48 -20.45
C PRO A 230 -3.75 9.37 -19.82
N GLN A 231 -3.99 8.41 -18.91
CA GLN A 231 -5.28 8.27 -18.23
C GLN A 231 -5.53 9.38 -17.21
N HIS A 232 -4.45 9.85 -16.61
CA HIS A 232 -4.41 10.94 -15.64
C HIS A 232 -4.11 12.30 -16.28
N ARG A 233 -4.14 12.38 -17.63
CA ARG A 233 -3.89 13.61 -18.41
C ARG A 233 -2.55 14.28 -18.05
N ASP A 234 -1.55 13.44 -17.78
CA ASP A 234 -0.19 13.83 -17.39
C ASP A 234 -0.14 14.75 -16.16
N VAL A 235 -1.09 14.58 -15.24
CA VAL A 235 -1.08 15.17 -13.90
C VAL A 235 -0.35 14.22 -12.95
N GLU A 236 0.50 14.77 -12.07
CA GLU A 236 1.18 14.00 -11.03
C GLU A 236 0.27 13.80 -9.80
N ASP A 237 -0.77 12.99 -9.94
CA ASP A 237 -1.75 12.68 -8.89
C ASP A 237 -1.57 11.29 -8.24
N TYR A 238 -0.53 10.56 -8.65
CA TYR A 238 -0.11 9.29 -8.07
C TYR A 238 1.41 9.17 -7.96
N GLU A 239 1.86 8.32 -7.04
CA GLU A 239 3.25 7.94 -6.83
C GLU A 239 3.41 6.43 -6.99
N VAL A 240 4.37 6.01 -7.81
CA VAL A 240 4.75 4.60 -7.98
C VAL A 240 5.97 4.32 -7.11
N MET A 241 5.79 3.59 -6.01
CA MET A 241 6.86 3.15 -5.12
C MET A 241 7.28 1.72 -5.43
N VAL A 242 8.58 1.52 -5.52
CA VAL A 242 9.23 0.21 -5.54
C VAL A 242 10.09 0.10 -4.27
N PRO A 243 9.88 -0.89 -3.38
CA PRO A 243 10.62 -0.99 -2.12
C PRO A 243 12.15 -1.02 -2.27
N GLU A 244 12.68 -1.57 -3.37
CA GLU A 244 14.12 -1.57 -3.63
C GLU A 244 14.69 -0.15 -3.84
N GLU A 245 13.92 0.77 -4.42
CA GLU A 245 14.32 2.17 -4.63
C GLU A 245 14.42 2.92 -3.29
N LEU A 246 13.51 2.64 -2.35
CA LEU A 246 13.56 3.18 -0.99
C LEU A 246 14.84 2.75 -0.24
N LEU A 247 15.31 1.52 -0.45
CA LEU A 247 16.54 1.01 0.16
C LEU A 247 17.80 1.57 -0.49
N ALA A 248 17.77 1.87 -1.79
CA ALA A 248 18.88 2.54 -2.46
C ALA A 248 19.08 3.97 -1.91
N LEU A 249 17.98 4.68 -1.62
CA LEU A 249 18.00 6.00 -0.99
C LEU A 249 18.60 5.94 0.42
N ASP A 250 18.23 4.95 1.23
CA ASP A 250 18.75 4.81 2.60
C ASP A 250 20.25 4.42 2.62
N ARG A 251 20.69 3.57 1.68
CA ARG A 251 22.13 3.28 1.48
C ARG A 251 22.93 4.53 1.11
N GLY A 252 22.37 5.42 0.30
CA GLY A 252 22.97 6.71 -0.07
C GLY A 252 23.10 7.66 1.13
N ALA A 253 22.07 7.75 1.97
CA ALA A 253 22.07 8.58 3.17
C ALA A 253 23.08 8.08 4.24
N VAL A 254 23.23 6.77 4.39
CA VAL A 254 24.24 6.17 5.29
C VAL A 254 25.67 6.35 4.76
N ALA A 255 25.89 6.26 3.45
CA ALA A 255 27.19 6.52 2.83
C ALA A 255 27.60 8.01 2.96
N ALA A 256 26.67 8.94 2.75
CA ALA A 256 26.91 10.38 2.92
C ALA A 256 27.29 10.73 4.39
N ARG A 257 26.68 10.06 5.37
CA ARG A 257 27.02 10.22 6.80
C ARG A 257 28.36 9.59 7.21
N ARG A 258 28.94 8.70 6.40
CA ARG A 258 30.30 8.16 6.59
C ARG A 258 31.36 9.05 5.96
N GLY A 259 31.06 9.69 4.82
CA GLY A 259 31.96 10.67 4.18
C GLY A 259 32.18 11.93 5.02
N HIS A 260 31.16 12.40 5.73
CA HIS A 260 31.27 13.63 6.53
C HIS A 260 32.11 13.52 7.80
N ARG A 261 32.32 12.30 8.35
CA ARG A 261 33.13 12.11 9.56
C ARG A 261 34.64 12.07 9.33
N HIS A 262 35.11 11.98 8.09
CA HIS A 262 36.54 12.01 7.79
C HIS A 262 37.12 13.41 7.52
N HIS A 263 36.28 14.42 7.26
CA HIS A 263 36.76 15.79 7.02
C HIS A 263 36.81 16.68 8.27
N GLU A 264 36.09 16.34 9.35
CA GLU A 264 36.11 17.16 10.57
C GLU A 264 37.32 16.89 11.48
N HIS A 265 38.04 15.77 11.31
CA HIS A 265 39.22 15.48 12.14
C HIS A 265 40.53 16.13 11.68
N HIS A 266 40.62 16.70 10.46
CA HIS A 266 41.83 17.38 9.98
C HIS A 266 41.76 18.92 10.02
N ALA A 267 40.62 19.52 10.36
CA ALA A 267 40.47 20.98 10.46
C ALA A 267 40.64 21.54 11.89
N GLY A 268 40.76 20.67 12.91
CA GLY A 268 40.86 21.09 14.32
C GLY A 268 42.27 21.36 14.86
N GLU A 269 43.33 21.07 14.09
CA GLU A 269 44.71 21.05 14.61
C GLU A 269 45.66 22.10 13.97
N ARG A 270 45.14 23.03 13.17
CA ARG A 270 45.94 24.13 12.58
C ARG A 270 45.49 25.54 12.98
N LEU A 271 44.69 25.68 14.02
CA LEU A 271 44.19 26.98 14.53
C LEU A 271 44.52 27.22 16.02
N ARG A 272 45.62 26.64 16.52
CA ARG A 272 46.15 26.89 17.88
C ARG A 272 47.63 27.28 17.92
N ALA A 273 48.16 27.79 16.81
CA ALA A 273 49.55 28.24 16.73
C ALA A 273 49.69 29.48 15.84
N ASP A 274 48.89 30.53 16.07
CA ASP A 274 49.25 31.90 15.64
C ASP A 274 48.34 32.95 16.30
N ALA A 275 48.55 33.22 17.59
CA ALA A 275 47.93 34.35 18.28
C ALA A 275 48.71 34.69 19.57
N ARG A 276 50.03 34.87 19.43
CA ARG A 276 50.83 35.65 20.36
C ARG A 276 51.52 36.72 19.53
N ASP A 277 50.85 37.85 19.43
CA ASP A 277 51.41 39.20 19.24
C ASP A 277 50.38 40.07 18.55
N ARG A 278 49.74 40.95 19.33
CA ARG A 278 49.53 42.37 19.01
C ARG A 278 48.78 43.07 20.14
N HIS A 279 49.39 44.15 20.60
CA HIS A 279 48.88 45.11 21.58
C HIS A 279 47.85 46.07 20.95
N PRO A 280 47.14 46.90 21.76
CA PRO A 280 45.84 47.48 21.43
C PRO A 280 45.92 48.94 20.97
N ALA A 281 44.90 49.40 20.24
CA ALA A 281 44.51 50.80 20.18
C ALA A 281 43.02 50.96 19.78
N CYS A 282 42.29 51.73 20.61
CA CYS A 282 41.25 52.76 20.35
C CYS A 282 40.55 52.81 18.96
N ASP A 283 39.29 53.20 18.77
CA ASP A 283 38.20 53.76 19.61
C ASP A 283 36.94 53.92 18.68
N ARG A 284 35.76 54.08 19.29
CA ARG A 284 34.48 54.64 18.78
C ARG A 284 33.55 53.82 17.86
N GLY A 285 32.52 53.29 18.51
CA GLY A 285 31.15 53.84 18.41
C GLY A 285 30.32 53.57 17.16
N ARG A 286 29.27 52.74 17.29
CA ARG A 286 27.94 53.03 16.73
C ARG A 286 26.85 52.11 17.29
N GLU A 287 25.70 52.74 17.50
CA GLU A 287 24.50 52.30 18.23
C GLU A 287 23.79 51.06 17.68
N ALA A 288 23.21 50.32 18.63
CA ALA A 288 22.31 49.20 18.45
C ALA A 288 20.92 49.64 17.93
N ARG A 289 20.40 48.93 16.93
CA ARG A 289 18.99 48.97 16.54
C ARG A 289 18.30 47.66 16.91
N ARG A 290 17.19 47.78 17.64
CA ARG A 290 16.31 46.70 18.12
C ARG A 290 15.49 46.10 16.97
N PRO A 291 15.05 44.83 17.06
CA PRO A 291 14.16 44.23 16.08
C PRO A 291 12.68 44.60 16.29
N HIS A 292 11.93 44.69 15.19
CA HIS A 292 10.48 44.94 15.14
C HIS A 292 9.65 43.68 15.47
N PRO A 293 8.45 43.82 16.06
CA PRO A 293 7.51 42.71 16.28
C PRO A 293 6.53 42.51 15.11
N VAL A 294 6.07 41.26 14.97
CA VAL A 294 5.02 40.80 14.04
C VAL A 294 3.63 41.13 14.60
N PRO A 295 2.64 41.59 13.82
CA PRO A 295 1.28 41.72 14.30
C PRO A 295 0.43 40.48 14.01
N ASP A 296 -0.30 40.09 15.05
CA ASP A 296 -1.41 39.15 15.07
C ASP A 296 -2.72 39.89 14.74
N ARG A 297 -3.61 39.33 13.91
CA ARG A 297 -5.01 39.77 13.81
C ARG A 297 -5.96 38.66 13.38
N ASP A 298 -6.79 38.29 14.35
CA ASP A 298 -8.07 37.63 14.23
C ASP A 298 -9.14 38.48 13.49
N ARG A 299 -10.02 37.75 12.78
CA ARG A 299 -11.47 37.96 12.53
C ARG A 299 -12.00 39.27 11.90
N ALA A 300 -12.67 39.11 10.76
CA ALA A 300 -13.97 39.75 10.50
C ALA A 300 -14.84 38.88 9.56
N HIS A 301 -16.05 38.56 10.04
CA HIS A 301 -17.20 38.05 9.28
C HIS A 301 -17.74 39.11 8.30
N LEU A 302 -18.35 38.68 7.18
CA LEU A 302 -19.73 39.01 6.72
C LEU A 302 -20.00 38.35 5.34
N PRO A 303 -21.28 38.21 4.89
CA PRO A 303 -21.81 36.98 4.32
C PRO A 303 -22.25 37.09 2.84
N GLY A 304 -22.58 35.92 2.26
CA GLY A 304 -23.64 35.81 1.24
C GLY A 304 -23.20 35.67 -0.21
N ARG A 305 -23.22 34.43 -0.71
CA ARG A 305 -23.90 34.03 -1.96
C ARG A 305 -23.93 32.50 -2.06
N ARG A 306 -25.11 31.96 -1.73
CA ARG A 306 -25.52 30.61 -2.08
C ARG A 306 -26.10 30.62 -3.50
N ASP A 307 -26.11 29.41 -4.05
CA ASP A 307 -26.98 28.92 -5.14
C ASP A 307 -26.47 29.14 -6.58
N ASP A 308 -25.83 28.10 -7.14
CA ASP A 308 -26.12 27.65 -8.52
C ASP A 308 -25.49 26.31 -8.99
N TRP A 309 -24.93 25.48 -8.10
CA TRP A 309 -24.31 24.20 -8.53
C TRP A 309 -25.22 22.96 -8.45
N HIS A 310 -26.47 23.09 -7.98
CA HIS A 310 -27.29 21.93 -7.60
C HIS A 310 -28.28 21.40 -8.66
N ARG A 311 -28.30 21.92 -9.91
CA ARG A 311 -29.37 21.55 -10.87
C ARG A 311 -28.98 20.82 -12.15
N ALA A 312 -27.74 20.35 -12.30
CA ALA A 312 -27.32 19.66 -13.53
C ALA A 312 -26.49 18.40 -13.27
N ARG A 313 -27.04 17.37 -12.60
CA ARG A 313 -26.59 15.97 -12.76
C ARG A 313 -27.47 14.88 -12.12
N LEU A 314 -28.79 15.09 -12.03
CA LEU A 314 -29.75 14.07 -11.55
C LEU A 314 -30.51 13.36 -12.67
N ARG A 315 -29.84 13.06 -13.78
CA ARG A 315 -30.32 12.10 -14.79
C ARG A 315 -29.14 11.29 -15.29
N ASP A 316 -28.75 10.28 -14.52
CA ASP A 316 -28.30 9.02 -15.10
C ASP A 316 -28.25 7.93 -14.02
N GLY A 317 -29.18 6.98 -14.11
CA GLY A 317 -29.14 5.71 -13.38
C GLY A 317 -28.04 4.77 -13.90
N GLY A 318 -26.88 5.29 -14.32
CA GLY A 318 -25.82 4.57 -15.02
C GLY A 318 -24.82 3.81 -14.12
N GLY A 319 -24.74 4.16 -12.82
CA GLY A 319 -23.75 3.57 -11.91
C GLY A 319 -23.98 2.08 -11.62
N HIS A 320 -25.23 1.61 -11.70
CA HIS A 320 -25.58 0.20 -11.46
C HIS A 320 -25.10 -0.74 -12.58
N HIS A 321 -25.06 -0.27 -13.82
CA HIS A 321 -24.59 -1.06 -14.95
C HIS A 321 -23.06 -1.04 -15.10
N ALA A 322 -22.40 0.06 -14.72
CA ALA A 322 -20.94 0.17 -14.77
C ALA A 322 -20.27 -0.87 -13.85
N LEU A 323 -20.58 -0.86 -12.55
CA LEU A 323 -19.95 -1.76 -11.57
C LEU A 323 -20.27 -3.25 -11.82
N ARG A 324 -21.45 -3.56 -12.37
CA ARG A 324 -21.84 -4.93 -12.72
C ARG A 324 -21.12 -5.43 -13.97
N ARG A 325 -21.03 -4.60 -15.02
CA ARG A 325 -20.19 -4.89 -16.21
C ARG A 325 -18.71 -5.06 -15.85
N LEU A 326 -18.23 -4.31 -14.86
CA LEU A 326 -16.86 -4.38 -14.36
C LEU A 326 -16.56 -5.75 -13.69
N GLY A 327 -17.48 -6.25 -12.86
CA GLY A 327 -17.33 -7.58 -12.25
C GLY A 327 -17.44 -8.74 -13.25
N ASP A 328 -18.24 -8.61 -14.30
CA ASP A 328 -18.35 -9.64 -15.36
C ASP A 328 -17.06 -9.78 -16.19
N ARG A 329 -16.32 -8.68 -16.41
CA ARG A 329 -15.04 -8.68 -17.14
C ARG A 329 -13.94 -9.46 -16.42
N LEU A 330 -13.93 -9.47 -15.08
CA LEU A 330 -12.99 -10.25 -14.26
C LEU A 330 -13.23 -11.76 -14.37
N LEU A 331 -14.50 -12.19 -14.34
CA LEU A 331 -14.87 -13.61 -14.39
C LEU A 331 -14.69 -14.25 -15.76
N ALA A 332 -14.94 -13.51 -16.84
CA ALA A 332 -14.78 -14.02 -18.20
C ALA A 332 -13.33 -14.43 -18.52
N ARG A 333 -12.33 -13.90 -17.80
CA ARG A 333 -10.91 -14.21 -17.99
C ARG A 333 -10.33 -15.21 -16.98
N GLN A 334 -10.85 -15.29 -15.74
CA GLN A 334 -10.42 -16.29 -14.76
C GLN A 334 -10.77 -17.74 -15.16
N ARG A 335 -11.64 -17.93 -16.18
CA ARG A 335 -11.94 -19.25 -16.77
C ARG A 335 -10.86 -19.84 -17.68
N ARG A 336 -9.71 -19.18 -17.90
CA ARG A 336 -8.58 -19.81 -18.59
C ARG A 336 -7.71 -20.57 -17.58
N PRO A 337 -7.72 -21.91 -17.55
CA PRO A 337 -6.78 -22.64 -16.72
C PRO A 337 -5.35 -22.29 -17.17
N ARG A 338 -4.47 -22.02 -16.21
CA ARG A 338 -3.02 -22.00 -16.44
C ARG A 338 -2.64 -23.38 -16.97
N ALA A 339 -2.43 -23.50 -18.28
CA ALA A 339 -1.80 -24.66 -18.86
C ALA A 339 -0.37 -24.71 -18.30
N ARG A 340 -0.17 -25.55 -17.29
CA ARG A 340 1.17 -25.98 -16.88
C ARG A 340 1.77 -26.71 -18.06
N ASP A 341 2.82 -26.13 -18.63
CA ASP A 341 3.75 -26.84 -19.49
C ASP A 341 4.40 -27.96 -18.66
N SER A 342 3.85 -29.16 -18.80
CA SER A 342 4.51 -30.40 -18.43
C SER A 342 4.74 -31.21 -19.71
N ARG A 343 5.62 -30.69 -20.57
CA ARG A 343 6.26 -31.50 -21.62
C ARG A 343 7.49 -32.16 -21.01
N LEU A 344 7.29 -33.27 -20.30
CA LEU A 344 8.34 -34.25 -20.07
C LEU A 344 7.77 -35.65 -20.35
N GLY A 345 8.27 -36.20 -21.45
CA GLY A 345 8.21 -37.57 -21.98
C GLY A 345 7.24 -38.57 -21.35
N ARG A 346 6.20 -38.94 -22.11
CA ARG A 346 5.66 -40.31 -22.08
C ARG A 346 5.91 -40.96 -23.43
N ALA A 347 6.84 -41.92 -23.44
CA ALA A 347 7.07 -42.82 -24.56
C ALA A 347 5.81 -43.68 -24.82
N PRO A 348 5.51 -44.05 -26.07
CA PRO A 348 4.35 -44.88 -26.38
C PRO A 348 4.58 -46.31 -25.88
N LEU A 349 3.63 -46.82 -25.09
CA LEU A 349 3.59 -48.21 -24.65
C LEU A 349 3.38 -49.13 -25.86
N ARG A 350 4.33 -50.04 -26.09
CA ARG A 350 4.20 -51.17 -27.02
C ARG A 350 3.06 -52.09 -26.55
N PRO A 351 2.17 -52.57 -27.43
CA PRO A 351 1.16 -53.56 -27.04
C PRO A 351 1.81 -54.93 -26.78
N LEU A 352 1.41 -55.58 -25.70
CA LEU A 352 1.82 -56.94 -25.33
C LEU A 352 1.27 -57.98 -26.34
N PRO A 353 2.02 -59.05 -26.65
CA PRO A 353 1.54 -60.12 -27.52
C PRO A 353 0.44 -60.93 -26.83
N ARG A 354 -0.62 -61.28 -27.59
CA ARG A 354 -1.72 -62.14 -27.14
C ARG A 354 -1.24 -63.60 -27.04
N PRO A 355 -1.71 -64.39 -26.05
CA PRO A 355 -1.38 -65.81 -25.97
C PRO A 355 -2.08 -66.62 -27.08
N PRO A 356 -1.50 -67.76 -27.50
CA PRO A 356 -2.05 -68.58 -28.57
C PRO A 356 -3.39 -69.21 -28.17
N ARG A 357 -4.37 -69.13 -29.08
CA ARG A 357 -5.64 -69.85 -28.97
C ARG A 357 -5.38 -71.34 -29.19
N GLY A 358 -5.50 -72.15 -28.15
CA GLY A 358 -5.66 -73.59 -28.30
C GLY A 358 -6.99 -73.87 -29.01
N ARG A 359 -6.95 -74.67 -30.07
CA ARG A 359 -8.10 -75.40 -30.60
C ARG A 359 -7.81 -76.88 -30.43
N ALA A 360 -8.80 -77.62 -29.94
CA ALA A 360 -8.93 -79.04 -30.21
C ALA A 360 -9.10 -79.28 -31.71
#